data_AF-W4V167-F1
#
_entry.id   AF-W4V167-F1
#
_cell.length_a   1.000
_cell.length_b   1.000
_cell.length_c   1.000
_cell.angle_alpha   90.00
_cell.angle_beta   90.00
_cell.angle_gamma   90.00
#
_symmetry.space_group_name_H-M   'P 1'
#
loop_
_entity.id
_entity.type
_entity.pdbx_description
1 polymer ?
#
loop_
_entity_poly.entity_id
_entity_poly.type
_entity_poly.pdbx_seq_one_letter_code
_entity_poly.pdbx_strand_id
1 'polypeptide(L)'
;MLTIAYIKSLAKACGFSAVQEKNDAVILQYSENTIINFEILGKLMDKYRRKLLFSASNKPYITFKITGVKREDLLEIIKILLQDIKKLQEGS
;
A
#
# COMPACT_ATOMS: atom_id res chain seq x y z
N MET A 1 6.89 11.82 14.82
CA MET A 1 7.33 12.41 13.53
C MET A 1 8.14 11.42 12.67
N LEU A 2 9.15 10.71 13.22
CA LEU A 2 10.02 9.78 12.47
C LEU A 2 9.28 8.65 11.73
N THR A 3 8.26 8.03 12.35
CA THR A 3 7.49 6.92 11.76
C THR A 3 6.79 7.31 10.46
N ILE A 4 6.27 8.54 10.38
CA ILE A 4 5.56 9.03 9.20
C ILE A 4 6.52 9.28 8.04
N ALA A 5 7.70 9.88 8.31
CA ALA A 5 8.72 10.09 7.29
C ALA A 5 9.23 8.75 6.74
N TYR A 6 9.41 7.75 7.60
CA TYR A 6 9.79 6.41 7.20
C TYR A 6 8.73 5.74 6.32
N ILE A 7 7.45 5.80 6.71
CA ILE A 7 6.33 5.29 5.90
C ILE A 7 6.29 5.97 4.53
N LYS A 8 6.46 7.29 4.46
CA LYS A 8 6.50 8.03 3.19
C LYS A 8 7.67 7.57 2.30
N SER A 9 8.84 7.34 2.89
CA SER A 9 10.02 6.82 2.18
C SER A 9 9.77 5.42 1.61
N LEU A 10 9.22 4.51 2.43
CA LEU A 10 8.84 3.17 2.00
C LEU A 10 7.78 3.19 0.88
N ALA A 11 6.76 4.03 1.02
CA ALA A 11 5.71 4.18 0.02
C ALA A 11 6.30 4.62 -1.32
N LYS A 12 7.19 5.62 -1.31
CA LYS A 12 7.89 6.08 -2.51
C LYS A 12 8.74 4.97 -3.14
N ALA A 13 9.48 4.20 -2.33
CA ALA A 13 10.27 3.07 -2.80
C ALA A 13 9.41 1.97 -3.46
N CYS A 14 8.17 1.80 -3.00
CA CYS A 14 7.22 0.85 -3.58
C CYS A 14 6.50 1.38 -4.83
N GLY A 15 6.75 2.63 -5.24
CA GLY A 15 6.12 3.27 -6.39
C GLY A 15 4.86 4.10 -6.07
N PHE A 16 4.56 4.35 -4.81
CA PHE A 16 3.41 5.16 -4.40
C PHE A 16 3.78 6.65 -4.25
N SER A 17 2.90 7.52 -4.75
CA SER A 17 3.01 8.97 -4.63
C SER A 17 2.30 9.51 -3.37
N ALA A 18 1.27 8.81 -2.89
CA ALA A 18 0.50 9.21 -1.73
C ALA A 18 -0.01 8.02 -0.92
N VAL A 19 -0.17 8.24 0.39
CA VAL A 19 -0.83 7.34 1.34
C VAL A 19 -1.88 8.16 2.10
N GLN A 20 -3.14 7.78 1.98
CA GLN A 20 -4.27 8.52 2.55
C GLN A 20 -5.18 7.58 3.34
N GLU A 21 -5.51 7.95 4.58
CA GLU A 21 -6.58 7.31 5.34
C GLU A 21 -7.90 7.97 4.94
N LYS A 22 -8.88 7.16 4.52
CA LYS A 22 -10.23 7.61 4.15
C LYS A 22 -11.25 6.63 4.69
N ASN A 23 -12.03 7.08 5.68
CA ASN A 23 -13.01 6.25 6.39
C ASN A 23 -12.32 4.97 6.92
N ASP A 24 -12.85 3.79 6.59
CA ASP A 24 -12.31 2.50 6.98
C ASP A 24 -11.30 1.91 5.98
N ALA A 25 -10.59 2.75 5.23
CA ALA A 25 -9.60 2.31 4.26
C ALA A 25 -8.36 3.21 4.19
N VAL A 26 -7.24 2.61 3.82
CA VAL A 26 -6.03 3.30 3.39
C VAL A 26 -5.92 3.20 1.88
N ILE A 27 -5.79 4.34 1.22
CA ILE A 27 -5.60 4.47 -0.22
C ILE A 27 -4.12 4.76 -0.48
N LEU A 28 -3.46 3.89 -1.24
CA LEU A 28 -2.10 4.12 -1.72
C LEU A 28 -2.14 4.36 -3.23
N GLN A 29 -1.84 5.60 -3.63
CA GLN A 29 -1.89 6.01 -5.02
C GLN A 29 -0.53 5.80 -5.68
N TYR A 30 -0.50 5.18 -6.85
CA TYR A 30 0.72 5.01 -7.63
C TYR A 30 1.23 6.34 -8.17
N SER A 31 2.53 6.42 -8.46
CA SER A 31 3.10 7.54 -9.19
C SER A 31 2.79 7.40 -10.68
N GLU A 32 2.68 8.52 -11.39
CA GLU A 32 2.25 8.54 -12.81
C GLU A 32 3.15 7.69 -13.73
N ASN A 33 4.43 7.56 -13.38
CA ASN A 33 5.43 6.79 -14.15
C ASN A 33 5.76 5.42 -13.55
N THR A 34 4.97 4.92 -12.60
CA THR A 34 5.23 3.62 -11.99
C THR A 34 4.74 2.50 -12.88
N ILE A 35 5.64 1.60 -13.28
CA ILE A 35 5.29 0.35 -13.94
C ILE A 35 4.72 -0.60 -12.87
N ILE A 36 3.43 -0.91 -12.98
CA ILE A 36 2.76 -1.82 -12.05
C ILE A 36 3.06 -3.26 -12.46
N ASN A 37 3.81 -3.97 -11.62
CA ASN A 37 4.01 -5.40 -11.80
C ASN A 37 2.75 -6.16 -11.33
N PHE A 38 1.97 -6.64 -12.31
CA PHE A 38 0.73 -7.38 -12.06
C PHE A 38 0.94 -8.75 -11.38
N GLU A 39 2.11 -9.37 -11.54
CA GLU A 39 2.44 -10.62 -10.83
C GLU A 39 2.56 -10.36 -9.33
N ILE A 40 3.30 -9.33 -8.95
CA ILE A 40 3.45 -8.89 -7.55
C ILE A 40 2.10 -8.45 -6.99
N LEU A 41 1.33 -7.69 -7.77
CA LEU A 41 0.00 -7.25 -7.37
C LEU A 41 -0.94 -8.44 -7.10
N GLY A 42 -0.90 -9.47 -7.94
CA GLY A 42 -1.63 -10.73 -7.73
C GLY A 42 -1.25 -11.40 -6.41
N LYS A 43 0.05 -11.58 -6.16
CA LYS A 43 0.56 -12.15 -4.89
C LYS A 43 0.10 -11.32 -3.67
N LEU A 44 0.08 -10.00 -3.80
CA LEU A 44 -0.38 -9.08 -2.76
C LEU A 44 -1.89 -9.23 -2.49
N MET A 45 -2.69 -9.31 -3.55
CA MET A 45 -4.14 -9.51 -3.47
C MET A 45 -4.49 -10.87 -2.84
N ASP A 46 -3.71 -11.91 -3.12
CA ASP A 46 -3.87 -13.23 -2.49
C ASP A 46 -3.51 -13.19 -0.99
N LYS A 47 -2.38 -12.54 -0.64
CA LYS A 47 -1.93 -12.39 0.75
C LYS A 47 -2.93 -11.61 1.61
N TYR A 48 -3.51 -10.54 1.09
CA TYR A 48 -4.47 -9.68 1.80
C TYR A 48 -5.90 -9.87 1.33
N ARG A 49 -6.29 -11.12 1.04
CA ARG A 49 -7.59 -11.51 0.49
C ARG A 49 -8.75 -10.75 1.12
N ARG A 50 -9.62 -10.15 0.28
CA ARG A 50 -10.80 -9.33 0.66
C ARG A 50 -10.51 -8.01 1.39
N LYS A 51 -9.24 -7.75 1.76
CA LYS A 51 -8.79 -6.50 2.38
C LYS A 51 -8.09 -5.58 1.40
N LEU A 52 -7.46 -6.11 0.35
CA LEU A 52 -6.79 -5.33 -0.67
C LEU A 52 -7.54 -5.36 -2.00
N LEU A 53 -7.71 -4.19 -2.61
CA LEU A 53 -8.33 -4.01 -3.92
C LEU A 53 -7.45 -3.11 -4.78
N PHE A 54 -7.31 -3.46 -6.06
CA PHE A 54 -6.67 -2.60 -7.05
C PHE A 54 -7.72 -1.86 -7.87
N SER A 55 -7.45 -0.59 -8.19
CA SER A 55 -8.31 0.24 -9.03
C SER A 55 -7.51 0.83 -10.18
N ALA A 56 -7.78 0.35 -11.39
CA ALA A 56 -7.20 0.83 -12.64
C ALA A 56 -7.97 2.08 -13.13
N SER A 57 -7.76 3.21 -12.48
CA SER A 57 -8.28 4.52 -12.92
C SER A 57 -7.18 5.34 -13.60
N ASN A 58 -7.48 6.56 -14.07
CA ASN A 58 -6.48 7.50 -14.60
C ASN A 58 -5.29 7.72 -13.65
N LYS A 59 -5.50 7.54 -12.34
CA LYS A 59 -4.42 7.48 -11.34
C LYS A 59 -4.56 6.19 -10.57
N PRO A 60 -3.88 5.10 -10.97
CA PRO A 60 -4.08 3.80 -10.36
C PRO A 60 -3.77 3.85 -8.85
N TYR A 61 -4.52 3.10 -8.06
CA TYR A 61 -4.33 3.03 -6.62
C TYR A 61 -4.72 1.65 -6.07
N ILE A 62 -4.19 1.32 -4.90
CA ILE A 62 -4.66 0.21 -4.08
C ILE A 62 -5.44 0.75 -2.89
N THR A 63 -6.50 0.02 -2.52
CA THR A 63 -7.28 0.26 -1.32
C THR A 63 -7.03 -0.88 -0.35
N PHE A 64 -6.64 -0.57 0.88
CA PHE A 64 -6.46 -1.51 1.97
C PHE A 64 -7.49 -1.24 3.06
N LYS A 65 -8.39 -2.20 3.32
CA LYS A 65 -9.43 -2.08 4.34
C LYS A 65 -8.82 -2.16 5.74
N ILE A 66 -9.18 -1.19 6.58
CA ILE A 66 -8.79 -1.08 7.99
C ILE A 66 -10.00 -1.13 8.93
N THR A 67 -11.16 -1.63 8.46
CA THR A 67 -12.34 -1.82 9.31
C THR A 67 -12.01 -2.62 10.57
N GLY A 68 -12.28 -2.04 11.74
CA GLY A 68 -12.00 -2.66 13.05
C GLY A 68 -10.53 -2.57 13.51
N VAL A 69 -9.67 -1.86 12.78
CA VAL A 69 -8.30 -1.56 13.20
C VAL A 69 -8.32 -0.38 14.17
N LYS A 70 -7.61 -0.50 15.29
CA LYS A 70 -7.44 0.63 16.20
C LYS A 70 -6.50 1.67 15.59
N ARG A 71 -6.74 2.94 15.89
CA ARG A 71 -5.93 4.05 15.38
C ARG A 71 -4.44 3.96 15.78
N GLU A 72 -4.16 3.37 16.94
CA GLU A 72 -2.80 3.12 17.43
C GLU A 72 -2.01 2.11 16.56
N ASP A 73 -2.71 1.14 15.96
CA ASP A 73 -2.11 0.07 15.15
C ASP A 73 -1.94 0.47 13.68
N LEU A 74 -2.64 1.52 13.24
CA LEU A 74 -2.74 1.89 11.82
C LEU A 74 -1.36 2.13 11.19
N LEU A 75 -0.49 2.88 11.86
CA LEU A 75 0.84 3.18 11.33
C LEU A 75 1.70 1.92 11.19
N GLU A 76 1.60 0.99 12.13
CA GLU A 76 2.36 -0.27 12.06
C GLU A 76 1.82 -1.17 10.96
N ILE A 77 0.49 -1.24 10.78
CA ILE A 77 -0.14 -2.00 9.69
C ILE A 77 0.27 -1.45 8.32
N ILE A 78 0.26 -0.13 8.14
CA ILE A 78 0.72 0.50 6.88
C ILE A 78 2.20 0.18 6.63
N LYS A 79 3.03 0.25 7.68
CA LYS A 79 4.45 -0.09 7.59
C LYS A 79 4.67 -1.55 7.18
N ILE A 80 3.95 -2.50 7.78
CA ILE A 80 4.02 -3.93 7.43
C ILE A 80 3.60 -4.14 5.98
N LEU A 81 2.49 -3.52 5.55
CA LEU A 81 2.01 -3.59 4.16
C LEU A 81 3.09 -3.13 3.16
N LEU A 82 3.70 -1.98 3.42
CA LEU A 82 4.74 -1.44 2.53
C LEU A 82 6.01 -2.31 2.52
N GLN A 83 6.40 -2.85 3.68
CA GLN A 83 7.55 -3.77 3.75
C GLN A 83 7.28 -5.07 2.99
N ASP A 84 6.05 -5.58 3.05
CA ASP A 84 5.66 -6.78 2.31
C ASP A 84 5.66 -6.52 0.79
N ILE A 85 5.20 -5.36 0.34
CA ILE A 85 5.27 -4.96 -1.08
C ILE A 85 6.73 -4.89 -1.54
N LYS A 86 7.60 -4.21 -0.76
CA LYS A 86 9.03 -4.09 -1.08
C LYS A 86 9.71 -5.45 -1.18
N LYS A 87 9.44 -6.37 -0.24
CA LYS A 87 10.01 -7.74 -0.27
C LYS A 87 9.59 -8.50 -1.51
N LEU A 88 8.33 -8.37 -1.95
CA LEU A 88 7.86 -9.02 -3.17
C LEU A 88 8.51 -8.41 -4.43
N GLN A 89 8.81 -7.11 -4.42
CA GLN A 89 9.54 -6.42 -5.48
C GLN A 89 11.02 -6.79 -5.55
N GLU A 90 11.67 -6.99 -4.42
CA GLU A 90 13.10 -7.36 -4.36
C GLU A 90 13.35 -8.84 -4.65
N GLY A 91 12.33 -9.70 -4.49
CA GLY A 91 12.40 -11.14 -4.73
C GLY A 91 11.85 -11.61 -6.09
N SER A 92 11.58 -10.69 -7.03
CA SER A 92 11.10 -10.99 -8.40
C SER A 92 12.12 -10.58 -9.46
#